data_AF-A0A1V4W765-F1
#
_entry.id   AF-A0A1V4W765-F1
#
_cell.length_a   1.000
_cell.length_b   1.000
_cell.length_c   1.000
_cell.angle_alpha   90.00
_cell.angle_beta   90.00
_cell.angle_gamma   90.00
#
_symmetry.space_group_name_H-M   'P 1'
#
loop_
_entity.id
_entity.type
_entity.pdbx_description
1 polymer ?
#
loop_
_entity_poly.entity_id
_entity_poly.type
_entity_poly.pdbx_seq_one_letter_code
_entity_poly.pdbx_strand_id
1 'polypeptide(L)'
;MLCHGLLQGSYIPSRDQRELREIIRYRRSLIEERAREINRIQKVLEGANIKLSSVASDVLGKSARAMIEAMIDGEENPEILSELAQRRLKNKKPELQRALNGLIGHHQRLMLKTQLRHIDFLADEIKQLGECCINPVFFELSHFLNFKKQIEVYNGKNVS
;
A
#
# COMPACT_ATOMS: atom_id res chain seq x y z
N MET A 1 12.46 -25.83 50.16
CA MET A 1 11.16 -25.19 49.86
C MET A 1 10.94 -25.27 48.36
N LEU A 2 9.80 -25.81 47.93
CA LEU A 2 9.46 -26.11 46.54
C LEU A 2 9.35 -24.83 45.68
N CYS A 3 10.05 -24.81 44.55
CA CYS A 3 9.77 -23.91 43.42
C CYS A 3 8.91 -24.64 42.39
N HIS A 4 7.58 -24.61 42.48
CA HIS A 4 6.73 -25.11 41.39
C HIS A 4 5.41 -24.34 41.30
N GLY A 5 5.15 -23.76 40.13
CA GLY A 5 3.78 -23.58 39.65
C GLY A 5 3.37 -22.16 39.30
N LEU A 6 3.95 -21.54 38.27
CA LEU A 6 3.29 -20.45 37.51
C LEU A 6 3.75 -20.40 36.04
N LEU A 7 3.96 -21.55 35.39
CA LEU A 7 4.02 -21.59 33.92
C LEU A 7 2.61 -21.84 33.42
N GLN A 8 1.94 -20.77 33.01
CA GLN A 8 0.74 -20.82 32.20
C GLN A 8 1.09 -21.69 30.98
N GLY A 9 0.40 -22.82 30.80
CA GLY A 9 0.68 -23.76 29.73
C GLY A 9 0.76 -23.01 28.40
N SER A 10 1.87 -23.18 27.67
CA SER A 10 2.08 -22.50 26.40
C SER A 10 0.94 -22.84 25.44
N TYR A 11 0.23 -21.82 24.97
CA TYR A 11 -0.84 -22.01 23.99
C TYR A 11 -0.25 -22.51 22.67
N ILE A 12 -0.68 -23.69 22.23
CA ILE A 12 -0.27 -24.28 20.95
C ILE A 12 -1.42 -24.10 19.94
N PRO A 13 -1.24 -23.29 18.89
CA PRO A 13 -2.29 -23.05 17.90
C PRO A 13 -2.54 -24.29 17.03
N SER A 14 -3.79 -24.47 16.59
CA SER A 14 -4.17 -25.56 15.67
C SER A 14 -3.48 -25.41 14.30
N ARG A 15 -3.54 -26.46 13.48
CA ARG A 15 -2.98 -26.45 12.12
C ARG A 15 -3.55 -25.31 11.29
N ASP A 16 -4.87 -25.19 11.23
CA ASP A 16 -5.55 -24.16 10.42
C ASP A 16 -5.18 -22.75 10.89
N GLN A 17 -5.01 -22.55 12.20
CA GLN A 17 -4.53 -21.26 12.74
C GLN A 17 -3.08 -20.96 12.33
N ARG A 18 -2.22 -21.97 12.19
CA ARG A 18 -0.84 -21.78 11.70
C ARG A 18 -0.83 -21.41 10.23
N GLU A 19 -1.57 -22.14 9.40
CA GLU A 19 -1.68 -21.91 7.96
C GLU A 19 -2.26 -20.51 7.67
N LEU A 20 -3.33 -20.12 8.37
CA LEU A 20 -3.91 -18.79 8.24
C LEU A 20 -2.91 -17.67 8.65
N ARG A 21 -2.15 -17.87 9.72
CA ARG A 21 -1.12 -16.89 10.13
C ARG A 21 0.00 -16.77 9.09
N GLU A 22 0.36 -17.85 8.42
CA GLU A 22 1.35 -17.83 7.34
C GLU A 22 0.88 -16.96 6.18
N ILE A 23 -0.37 -17.16 5.73
CA ILE A 23 -1.01 -16.36 4.68
C ILE A 23 -1.05 -14.87 5.06
N ILE A 24 -1.44 -14.54 6.29
CA ILE A 24 -1.53 -13.14 6.75
C ILE A 24 -0.17 -12.48 6.82
N ARG A 25 0.85 -13.20 7.31
CA ARG A 25 2.23 -12.70 7.35
C ARG A 25 2.73 -12.42 5.94
N TYR A 26 2.50 -13.34 5.00
CA TYR A 26 2.89 -13.14 3.62
C TYR A 26 2.17 -11.93 2.99
N ARG A 27 0.85 -11.81 3.19
CA ARG A 27 0.09 -10.64 2.76
C ARG A 27 0.63 -9.33 3.34
N ARG A 28 1.04 -9.31 4.61
CA ARG A 28 1.68 -8.14 5.22
C ARG A 28 3.01 -7.81 4.53
N SER A 29 3.84 -8.80 4.23
CA SER A 29 5.10 -8.59 3.50
C SER A 29 4.86 -7.95 2.13
N LEU A 30 3.82 -8.37 1.40
CA LEU A 30 3.44 -7.75 0.12
C LEU A 30 2.95 -6.30 0.28
N ILE A 31 2.20 -5.99 1.34
CA ILE A 31 1.80 -4.61 1.65
C ILE A 31 3.02 -3.73 1.89
N GLU A 32 3.99 -4.23 2.66
CA GLU A 32 5.25 -3.53 2.94
C GLU A 32 6.08 -3.35 1.66
N GLU A 33 6.07 -4.33 0.75
CA GLU A 33 6.72 -4.23 -0.56
C GLU A 33 6.07 -3.17 -1.44
N ARG A 34 4.73 -3.15 -1.50
CA ARG A 34 4.00 -2.12 -2.25
C ARG A 34 4.31 -0.73 -1.72
N ALA A 35 4.43 -0.56 -0.40
CA ALA A 35 4.84 0.70 0.22
C ALA A 35 6.27 1.11 -0.18
N ARG A 36 7.20 0.15 -0.27
CA ARG A 36 8.56 0.42 -0.78
C ARG A 36 8.53 0.90 -2.22
N GLU A 37 7.74 0.30 -3.09
CA GLU A 37 7.62 0.74 -4.50
C GLU A 37 7.03 2.15 -4.63
N ILE A 38 6.03 2.50 -3.80
CA ILE A 38 5.50 3.87 -3.74
C ILE A 38 6.61 4.87 -3.36
N ASN A 39 7.43 4.54 -2.37
CA ASN A 39 8.55 5.38 -1.97
C ASN A 39 9.62 5.49 -3.06
N ARG A 40 9.82 4.43 -3.87
CA ARG A 40 10.72 4.50 -5.04
C ARG A 40 10.17 5.43 -6.12
N ILE A 41 8.87 5.41 -6.40
CA ILE A 41 8.23 6.38 -7.32
C ILE A 41 8.49 7.81 -6.84
N GLN A 42 8.26 8.09 -5.55
CA GLN A 42 8.50 9.42 -4.99
C GLN A 42 9.95 9.88 -5.21
N LYS A 43 10.93 9.01 -4.97
CA LYS A 43 12.34 9.32 -5.23
C LYS A 43 12.65 9.61 -6.70
N VAL A 44 12.01 8.88 -7.63
CA VAL A 44 12.18 9.14 -9.06
C VAL A 44 11.60 10.50 -9.45
N LEU A 45 10.42 10.83 -8.93
CA LEU A 45 9.79 12.14 -9.14
C LEU A 45 10.64 13.27 -8.56
N GLU A 46 11.12 13.13 -7.33
CA GLU A 46 11.99 14.12 -6.68
C GLU A 46 13.30 14.34 -7.45
N GLY A 47 13.91 13.27 -7.95
CA GLY A 47 15.10 13.34 -8.82
C GLY A 47 14.85 14.04 -10.16
N ALA A 48 13.60 14.09 -10.62
CA ALA A 48 13.16 14.84 -11.79
C ALA A 48 12.68 16.27 -11.47
N ASN A 49 12.88 16.73 -10.22
CA ASN A 49 12.35 18.00 -9.68
C ASN A 49 10.80 18.08 -9.66
N ILE A 50 10.11 16.94 -9.63
CA ILE A 50 8.66 16.85 -9.51
C ILE A 50 8.27 16.63 -8.04
N LYS A 51 7.60 17.61 -7.43
CA LYS A 51 7.25 17.64 -6.00
C LYS A 51 5.77 17.30 -5.75
N LEU A 52 5.23 16.32 -6.46
CA LEU A 52 3.81 15.97 -6.41
C LEU A 52 3.30 15.64 -4.99
N SER A 53 4.14 14.99 -4.16
CA SER A 53 3.85 14.65 -2.76
C SER A 53 3.63 15.86 -1.84
N SER A 54 4.09 17.06 -2.23
CA SER A 54 3.86 18.30 -1.47
C SER A 54 2.44 18.84 -1.63
N VAL A 55 1.73 18.44 -2.69
CA VAL A 55 0.40 18.96 -3.04
C VAL A 55 -0.68 17.88 -2.91
N ALA A 56 -0.37 16.67 -3.36
CA ALA A 56 -1.24 15.50 -3.30
C ALA A 56 -0.95 14.65 -2.07
N SER A 57 -1.96 14.45 -1.22
CA SER A 57 -1.85 13.64 0.00
C SER A 57 -1.65 12.15 -0.27
N ASP A 58 -1.97 11.68 -1.47
CA ASP A 58 -1.77 10.30 -1.91
C ASP A 58 -1.16 10.29 -3.31
N VAL A 59 0.08 9.81 -3.43
CA VAL A 59 0.87 9.78 -4.67
C VAL A 59 0.35 8.74 -5.66
N LEU A 60 -0.40 7.74 -5.19
CA LEU A 60 -1.12 6.80 -6.05
C LEU A 60 -2.62 7.07 -6.10
N GLY A 61 -3.08 8.16 -5.51
CA GLY A 61 -4.47 8.59 -5.61
C GLY A 61 -4.83 8.85 -7.08
N LYS A 62 -6.10 8.69 -7.43
CA LYS A 62 -6.60 8.71 -8.82
C LYS A 62 -6.02 9.85 -9.68
N SER A 63 -5.95 11.07 -9.15
CA SER A 63 -5.37 12.21 -9.87
C SER A 63 -3.86 12.15 -10.00
N ALA A 64 -3.15 11.84 -8.92
CA ALA A 64 -1.69 11.76 -8.93
C ALA A 64 -1.22 10.63 -9.87
N ARG A 65 -1.90 9.48 -9.83
CA ARG A 65 -1.67 8.37 -10.74
C ARG A 65 -1.86 8.77 -12.20
N ALA A 66 -2.97 9.43 -12.54
CA ALA A 66 -3.22 9.88 -13.91
C ALA A 66 -2.12 10.84 -14.42
N MET A 67 -1.61 11.72 -13.55
CA MET A 67 -0.50 12.61 -13.90
C MET A 67 0.80 11.83 -14.14
N ILE A 68 1.11 10.84 -13.29
CA ILE A 68 2.31 9.99 -13.48
C ILE A 68 2.20 9.17 -14.77
N GLU A 69 1.02 8.63 -15.08
CA GLU A 69 0.77 7.90 -16.33
C GLU A 69 0.97 8.82 -17.55
N ALA A 70 0.42 10.04 -17.53
CA ALA A 70 0.64 11.02 -18.60
C ALA A 70 2.13 11.38 -18.78
N MET A 71 2.89 11.54 -17.68
CA MET A 71 4.34 11.77 -17.75
C MET A 71 5.11 10.60 -18.37
N ILE A 72 4.69 9.35 -18.06
CA ILE A 72 5.25 8.14 -18.66
C ILE A 72 4.99 8.12 -20.17
N ASP A 73 3.80 8.57 -20.59
CA ASP A 73 3.41 8.64 -22.00
C ASP A 73 4.03 9.82 -22.76
N GLY A 74 4.75 10.70 -22.06
CA GLY A 74 5.55 11.77 -22.66
C GLY A 74 5.06 13.18 -22.39
N GLU A 75 4.00 13.37 -21.62
CA GLU A 75 3.52 14.70 -21.26
C GLU A 75 4.48 15.37 -20.25
N GLU A 76 4.89 16.59 -20.57
CA GLU A 76 5.82 17.39 -19.75
C GLU A 76 5.22 18.73 -19.34
N ASN A 77 4.11 19.14 -19.97
CA ASN A 77 3.47 20.42 -19.74
C ASN A 77 2.73 20.43 -18.37
N PRO A 78 3.17 21.25 -17.39
CA PRO A 78 2.56 21.28 -16.07
C PRO A 78 1.09 21.73 -16.08
N GLU A 79 0.69 22.59 -17.02
CA GLU A 79 -0.68 23.02 -17.19
C GLU A 79 -1.57 21.83 -17.59
N ILE A 80 -1.16 21.05 -18.61
CA ILE A 80 -1.88 19.86 -19.08
C ILE A 80 -1.98 18.82 -17.95
N LEU A 81 -0.88 18.55 -17.27
CA LEU A 81 -0.87 17.59 -16.17
C LEU A 81 -1.79 18.03 -15.02
N SER A 82 -1.81 19.32 -14.69
CA SER A 82 -2.66 19.86 -13.63
C SER A 82 -4.16 19.76 -13.94
N GLU A 83 -4.55 19.68 -15.22
CA GLU A 83 -5.95 19.48 -15.63
C GLU A 83 -6.48 18.08 -15.26
N LEU A 84 -5.60 17.09 -15.07
CA LEU A 84 -5.96 15.75 -14.60
C LEU A 84 -6.37 15.72 -13.11
N ALA A 85 -6.26 16.86 -12.42
CA ALA A 85 -6.69 17.01 -11.03
C ALA A 85 -8.21 16.81 -10.88
N GLN A 86 -8.60 16.04 -9.86
CA GLN A 86 -9.99 15.75 -9.53
C GLN A 86 -10.30 16.15 -8.08
N ARG A 87 -11.57 16.45 -7.80
CA ARG A 87 -12.08 16.78 -6.46
C ARG A 87 -11.23 17.89 -5.81
N ARG A 88 -10.71 17.65 -4.60
CA ARG A 88 -9.95 18.62 -3.80
C ARG A 88 -8.68 19.13 -4.47
N LEU A 89 -8.07 18.34 -5.37
CA LEU A 89 -6.86 18.73 -6.10
C LEU A 89 -7.14 19.79 -7.18
N LYS A 90 -8.39 19.93 -7.66
CA LYS A 90 -8.74 20.98 -8.63
C LYS A 90 -8.51 22.38 -8.08
N ASN A 91 -8.73 22.57 -6.78
CA ASN A 91 -8.52 23.86 -6.11
C ASN A 91 -7.03 24.19 -5.94
N LYS A 92 -6.14 23.20 -6.16
CA LYS A 92 -4.70 23.31 -6.00
C LYS A 92 -3.95 23.34 -7.35
N LYS A 93 -4.64 23.60 -8.46
CA LYS A 93 -4.00 23.65 -9.80
C LYS A 93 -2.75 24.55 -9.87
N PRO A 94 -2.73 25.77 -9.31
CA PRO A 94 -1.51 26.59 -9.32
C PRO A 94 -0.36 26.01 -8.48
N GLU A 95 -0.66 25.27 -7.41
CA GLU A 95 0.33 24.51 -6.64
C GLU A 95 0.84 23.31 -7.44
N LEU A 96 -0.05 22.61 -8.14
CA LEU A 96 0.30 21.49 -9.00
C LEU A 96 1.20 21.93 -10.15
N GLN A 97 0.88 23.00 -10.88
CA GLN A 97 1.74 23.49 -11.96
C GLN A 97 3.17 23.77 -11.48
N ARG A 98 3.31 24.38 -10.29
CA ARG A 98 4.62 24.61 -9.66
C ARG A 98 5.31 23.31 -9.25
N ALA A 99 4.56 22.36 -8.69
CA ALA A 99 5.10 21.08 -8.23
C ALA A 99 5.43 20.12 -9.39
N LEU A 100 4.78 20.28 -10.54
CA LEU A 100 4.94 19.46 -11.74
C LEU A 100 5.94 20.06 -12.73
N ASN A 101 6.52 21.22 -12.42
CA ASN A 101 7.56 21.84 -13.22
C ASN A 101 8.92 21.15 -12.98
N GLY A 102 9.22 20.16 -13.80
CA GLY A 102 10.44 19.36 -13.75
C GLY A 102 10.72 18.68 -15.09
N LEU A 103 11.80 17.91 -15.16
CA LEU A 103 12.24 17.25 -16.38
C LEU A 103 12.34 15.74 -16.16
N ILE A 104 11.50 14.98 -16.86
CA ILE A 104 11.49 13.51 -16.81
C ILE A 104 12.11 12.98 -18.11
N GLY A 105 13.34 12.49 -18.00
CA GLY A 105 14.04 11.80 -19.08
C GLY A 105 13.53 10.39 -19.33
N HIS A 106 13.94 9.81 -20.46
CA HIS A 106 13.54 8.47 -20.90
C HIS A 106 13.75 7.39 -19.83
N HIS A 107 14.90 7.39 -19.15
CA HIS A 107 15.22 6.40 -18.12
C HIS A 107 14.26 6.51 -16.90
N GLN A 108 13.89 7.72 -16.48
CA GLN A 108 12.93 7.93 -15.40
C GLN A 108 11.52 7.45 -15.79
N ARG A 109 11.07 7.68 -17.04
CA ARG A 109 9.81 7.13 -17.55
C ARG A 109 9.78 5.61 -17.49
N LEU A 110 10.87 4.95 -17.90
CA LEU A 110 11.01 3.49 -17.83
C LEU A 110 10.94 2.97 -16.39
N MET A 111 11.61 3.65 -15.46
CA MET A 111 11.56 3.33 -14.03
C MET A 111 10.13 3.46 -13.49
N LEU A 112 9.47 4.60 -13.71
CA LEU A 112 8.10 4.86 -13.25
C LEU A 112 7.12 3.82 -13.82
N LYS A 113 7.21 3.51 -15.13
CA LYS A 113 6.38 2.47 -15.78
C LYS A 113 6.58 1.10 -15.16
N THR A 114 7.81 0.75 -14.80
CA THR A 114 8.11 -0.55 -14.17
C THR A 114 7.60 -0.61 -12.74
N GLN A 115 7.79 0.46 -11.97
CA GLN A 115 7.30 0.57 -10.59
C GLN A 115 5.77 0.54 -10.52
N LEU A 116 5.07 1.26 -11.40
CA LEU A 116 3.60 1.23 -11.47
C LEU A 116 3.07 -0.18 -11.77
N ARG A 117 3.64 -0.88 -12.75
CA ARG A 117 3.27 -2.27 -13.03
C ARG A 117 3.47 -3.18 -11.83
N HIS A 118 4.57 -3.01 -11.09
CA HIS A 118 4.84 -3.83 -9.90
C HIS A 118 3.86 -3.51 -8.77
N ILE A 119 3.51 -2.23 -8.58
CA ILE A 119 2.48 -1.81 -7.62
C ILE A 119 1.12 -2.44 -7.94
N ASP A 120 0.74 -2.48 -9.22
CA ASP A 120 -0.53 -3.06 -9.65
C ASP A 120 -0.55 -4.57 -9.40
N PHE A 121 0.53 -5.27 -9.78
CA PHE A 121 0.71 -6.69 -9.47
C PHE A 121 0.59 -6.96 -7.95
N LEU A 122 1.32 -6.22 -7.12
CA LEU A 122 1.26 -6.37 -5.67
C LEU A 122 -0.15 -6.07 -5.13
N ALA A 123 -0.85 -5.09 -5.68
CA ALA A 123 -2.22 -4.78 -5.28
C ALA A 123 -3.18 -5.95 -5.56
N ASP A 124 -3.03 -6.59 -6.72
CA ASP A 124 -3.83 -7.76 -7.09
C ASP A 124 -3.52 -8.97 -6.19
N GLU A 125 -2.25 -9.27 -5.92
CA GLU A 125 -1.86 -10.36 -5.01
C GLU A 125 -2.36 -10.12 -3.57
N ILE A 126 -2.24 -8.88 -3.07
CA ILE A 126 -2.76 -8.50 -1.74
C ILE A 126 -4.29 -8.69 -1.66
N LYS A 127 -5.00 -8.42 -2.77
CA LYS A 127 -6.44 -8.61 -2.88
C LYS A 127 -6.80 -10.10 -2.88
N GLN A 128 -6.14 -10.91 -3.71
CA GLN A 128 -6.35 -12.36 -3.79
C GLN A 128 -6.15 -13.03 -2.42
N LEU A 129 -5.03 -12.72 -1.74
CA LEU A 129 -4.77 -13.23 -0.39
C LEU A 129 -5.78 -12.70 0.64
N GLY A 130 -6.33 -11.51 0.41
CA GLY A 130 -7.40 -10.94 1.25
C GLY A 130 -8.71 -11.71 1.11
N GLU A 131 -9.09 -12.09 -0.10
CA GLU A 131 -10.31 -12.87 -0.37
C GLU A 131 -10.21 -14.28 0.22
N CYS A 132 -9.05 -14.94 0.14
CA CYS A 132 -8.80 -16.21 0.84
C CYS A 132 -8.98 -16.11 2.37
N CYS A 133 -8.65 -14.96 2.96
CA CYS A 133 -8.84 -14.74 4.40
C CYS A 133 -10.30 -14.47 4.80
N ILE A 134 -11.15 -14.06 3.85
CA ILE A 134 -12.54 -13.62 4.09
C ILE A 134 -13.57 -14.70 3.75
N ASN A 135 -13.27 -15.63 2.83
CA ASN A 135 -14.26 -16.62 2.38
C ASN A 135 -14.38 -17.82 3.35
N PRO A 136 -15.50 -17.97 4.08
CA PRO A 136 -15.64 -18.92 5.19
C PRO A 136 -16.35 -20.22 4.80
N VAL A 137 -16.32 -20.66 3.54
CA VAL A 137 -16.86 -21.99 3.17
C VAL A 137 -16.13 -23.14 3.90
N PHE A 138 -15.05 -22.85 4.64
CA PHE A 138 -14.25 -23.81 5.38
C PHE A 138 -14.14 -23.56 6.90
N PHE A 139 -14.78 -22.54 7.48
CA PHE A 139 -14.46 -22.11 8.87
C PHE A 139 -15.71 -22.04 9.75
N GLU A 140 -15.92 -23.06 10.58
CA GLU A 140 -16.95 -23.06 11.62
C GLU A 140 -16.84 -21.83 12.53
N LEU A 141 -18.01 -21.25 12.84
CA LEU A 141 -18.23 -19.96 13.52
C LEU A 141 -17.57 -19.79 14.91
N SER A 142 -16.95 -20.82 15.49
CA SER A 142 -16.33 -20.77 16.83
C SER A 142 -14.95 -20.11 16.82
N HIS A 143 -14.20 -20.15 15.71
CA HIS A 143 -12.83 -19.62 15.66
C HIS A 143 -12.73 -18.11 15.34
N PHE A 144 -13.77 -17.52 14.75
CA PHE A 144 -13.74 -16.13 14.26
C PHE A 144 -13.57 -15.09 15.39
N LEU A 145 -14.16 -15.34 16.57
CA LEU A 145 -14.10 -14.43 17.72
C LEU A 145 -12.70 -14.32 18.33
N ASN A 146 -11.96 -15.44 18.43
CA ASN A 146 -10.58 -15.44 18.91
C ASN A 146 -9.62 -14.81 17.90
N PHE A 147 -9.90 -14.99 16.61
CA PHE A 147 -9.07 -14.48 15.53
C PHE A 147 -9.20 -12.96 15.32
N LYS A 148 -10.41 -12.39 15.42
CA LYS A 148 -10.61 -10.93 15.36
C LYS A 148 -9.84 -10.21 16.47
N LYS A 149 -9.84 -10.78 17.67
CA LYS A 149 -9.06 -10.30 18.83
C LYS A 149 -7.56 -10.34 18.55
N GLN A 150 -7.07 -11.36 17.85
CA GLN A 150 -5.65 -11.51 17.51
C GLN A 150 -5.20 -10.58 16.36
N ILE A 151 -6.08 -10.31 15.40
CA ILE A 151 -5.87 -9.29 14.35
C ILE A 151 -5.85 -7.88 14.94
N GLU A 152 -6.74 -7.56 15.90
CA GLU A 152 -6.78 -6.25 16.56
C GLU A 152 -5.50 -5.98 17.37
N VAL A 153 -5.01 -7.00 18.09
CA VAL A 153 -3.72 -6.97 18.79
C VAL A 153 -2.54 -6.78 17.83
N TYR A 154 -2.55 -7.47 16.68
CA TYR A 154 -1.47 -7.35 15.68
C TYR A 154 -1.48 -6.02 14.92
N ASN A 155 -2.64 -5.37 14.79
CA ASN A 155 -2.81 -4.05 14.16
C ASN A 155 -2.72 -2.87 15.13
N GLY A 156 -2.32 -3.10 16.39
CA GLY A 156 -2.06 -2.03 17.37
C GLY A 156 -3.29 -1.23 17.79
N LYS A 157 -4.51 -1.74 17.57
CA LYS A 157 -5.72 -1.12 18.12
C LYS A 157 -5.94 -1.65 19.52
N ASN A 158 -5.51 -0.88 20.53
CA ASN A 158 -5.88 -1.13 21.91
C ASN A 158 -7.41 -1.02 22.03
N VAL A 159 -8.07 -2.13 22.37
CA VAL A 159 -9.48 -2.15 22.74
C VAL A 159 -9.56 -1.72 24.20
N SER A 160 -10.15 -0.55 24.43
CA SER A 160 -10.60 -0.08 25.75
C SER A 160 -11.81 -0.87 26.22
#